data_AF-A0A9D4JKG3-F1
#
_entry.id   AF-A0A9D4JKG3-F1
#
_cell.length_a   1.000
_cell.length_b   1.000
_cell.length_c   1.000
_cell.angle_alpha   90.00
_cell.angle_beta   90.00
_cell.angle_gamma   90.00
#
_symmetry.space_group_name_H-M   'P 1'
#
loop_
_entity.id
_entity.type
_entity.pdbx_description
1 polymer ?
#
loop_
_entity_poly.entity_id
_entity_poly.type
_entity_poly.pdbx_seq_one_letter_code
_entity_poly.pdbx_strand_id
1 'polypeptide(L)'
;MVSRLIVLLVLSSGQSLEPKCSKFDYEEKLITKVVKLEFEISDLKKKVGEVDAIRKELTQMQSNHGGGTYVRWGRTSCPGNGTETVYKGYVGGSYYTHKGAAANFLCLPETPEWGHYNDETVNDSAFVYGGEYQLNNRESDHGFFGNIHQQDPHCAVCRTSRKSVLMIPAKLKCFDGWTMEYNGYLVAGSTLHDASTEYICLDGKPEVVPGKGESQDGKLMFLTEARCGSLQCPPYINGRELTCAVCSR
;
A
#
# COMPACT_ATOMS: atom_id res chain seq x y z
N MET A 1 -18.85 -47.17 -21.19
CA MET A 1 -20.11 -47.01 -21.95
C MET A 1 -19.86 -45.88 -22.94
N VAL A 2 -19.97 -45.99 -24.26
CA VAL A 2 -20.65 -46.92 -25.19
C VAL A 2 -19.70 -47.13 -26.40
N SER A 3 -19.59 -48.26 -27.12
CA SER A 3 -20.36 -49.52 -27.17
C SER A 3 -19.43 -50.75 -27.26
N ARG A 4 -19.93 -51.87 -27.82
CA ARG A 4 -19.18 -52.96 -28.48
C ARG A 4 -19.56 -53.00 -29.97
N LEU A 5 -18.63 -53.35 -30.86
CA LEU A 5 -18.99 -53.86 -32.20
C LEU A 5 -18.37 -55.24 -32.39
N ILE A 6 -19.24 -56.25 -32.47
CA ILE A 6 -18.88 -57.66 -32.63
C ILE A 6 -18.82 -57.95 -34.12
N VAL A 7 -17.67 -58.44 -34.62
CA VAL A 7 -17.56 -58.96 -35.98
C VAL A 7 -18.13 -60.38 -35.99
N LEU A 8 -19.41 -60.50 -36.37
CA LEU A 8 -20.07 -61.77 -36.60
C LEU A 8 -19.88 -62.19 -38.06
N LEU A 9 -19.08 -63.24 -38.27
CA LEU A 9 -18.98 -63.94 -39.56
C LEU A 9 -20.29 -64.66 -39.87
N VAL A 10 -20.95 -64.28 -40.96
CA VAL A 10 -22.03 -65.06 -41.58
C VAL A 10 -21.74 -65.21 -43.08
N LEU A 11 -21.58 -66.45 -43.53
CA LEU A 11 -21.45 -66.82 -44.93
C LEU A 11 -22.83 -67.10 -45.53
N SER A 12 -23.23 -66.39 -46.59
CA SER A 12 -24.14 -66.96 -47.60
C SER A 12 -24.12 -66.18 -48.92
N SER A 13 -24.22 -66.92 -50.03
CA SER A 13 -24.67 -66.52 -51.38
C SER A 13 -24.15 -65.20 -51.98
N GLY A 14 -23.39 -65.31 -53.07
CA GLY A 14 -22.80 -64.15 -53.74
C GLY A 14 -23.78 -63.33 -54.60
N GLN A 15 -23.57 -62.01 -54.60
CA GLN A 15 -23.92 -61.09 -55.67
C GLN A 15 -22.93 -59.91 -55.66
N SER A 16 -22.50 -59.50 -56.86
CA SER A 16 -21.66 -58.33 -57.23
C SER A 16 -21.07 -57.47 -56.08
N LEU A 17 -19.77 -57.65 -55.80
CA LEU A 17 -18.98 -56.71 -55.01
C LEU A 17 -18.41 -55.60 -55.89
N GLU A 18 -19.13 -54.46 -55.98
CA GLU A 18 -18.52 -53.21 -56.45
C GLU A 18 -17.56 -52.64 -55.38
N PRO A 19 -16.42 -52.03 -55.77
CA PRO A 19 -15.36 -51.67 -54.84
C PRO A 19 -15.66 -50.37 -54.07
N LYS A 20 -16.31 -50.49 -52.90
CA LYS A 20 -16.44 -49.40 -51.91
C LYS A 20 -15.13 -49.05 -51.16
N CYS A 21 -13.96 -49.33 -51.75
CA CYS A 21 -12.66 -49.21 -51.07
C CYS A 21 -12.19 -47.76 -50.85
N SER A 22 -12.64 -46.79 -51.65
CA SER A 22 -12.16 -45.41 -51.53
C SER A 22 -12.67 -44.69 -50.28
N LYS A 23 -13.95 -44.86 -49.92
CA LYS A 23 -14.58 -44.11 -48.83
C LYS A 23 -14.02 -44.50 -47.44
N PHE A 24 -13.66 -45.77 -47.28
CA PHE A 24 -13.11 -46.33 -46.03
C PHE A 24 -11.69 -45.78 -45.74
N ASP A 25 -10.85 -45.67 -46.76
CA ASP A 25 -9.49 -45.09 -46.66
C ASP A 25 -9.50 -43.60 -46.25
N TYR A 26 -10.49 -42.82 -46.70
CA TYR A 26 -10.68 -41.44 -46.23
C TYR A 26 -11.10 -41.36 -44.76
N GLU A 27 -11.97 -42.25 -44.30
CA GLU A 27 -12.42 -42.31 -42.90
C GLU A 27 -11.28 -42.74 -41.97
N GLU A 28 -10.47 -43.74 -42.34
CA GLU A 28 -9.30 -44.20 -41.57
C GLU A 28 -8.19 -43.12 -41.50
N LYS A 29 -7.93 -42.41 -42.59
CA LYS A 29 -7.02 -41.24 -42.61
C LYS A 29 -7.55 -40.09 -41.77
N LEU A 30 -8.87 -39.89 -41.69
CA LEU A 30 -9.49 -38.86 -40.86
C LEU A 30 -9.40 -39.22 -39.38
N ILE A 31 -9.71 -40.46 -39.01
CA ILE A 31 -9.57 -40.99 -37.63
C ILE A 31 -8.12 -40.84 -37.16
N THR A 32 -7.14 -41.23 -37.98
CA THR A 32 -5.72 -41.09 -37.66
C THR A 32 -5.32 -39.63 -37.39
N LYS A 33 -5.86 -38.67 -38.15
CA LYS A 33 -5.66 -37.23 -37.91
C LYS A 33 -6.32 -36.75 -36.62
N VAL A 34 -7.54 -37.20 -36.32
CA VAL A 34 -8.25 -36.85 -35.09
C VAL A 34 -7.49 -37.36 -33.86
N VAL A 35 -7.09 -38.63 -33.83
CA VAL A 35 -6.30 -39.21 -32.73
C VAL A 35 -4.97 -38.47 -32.52
N LYS A 36 -4.30 -38.05 -33.62
CA LYS A 36 -3.10 -37.23 -33.52
C LYS A 36 -3.37 -35.86 -32.89
N LEU A 37 -4.45 -35.18 -33.30
CA LEU A 37 -4.85 -33.90 -32.72
C LEU A 37 -5.27 -34.03 -31.24
N GLU A 38 -5.94 -35.12 -30.85
CA GLU A 38 -6.27 -35.40 -29.45
C GLU A 38 -5.01 -35.55 -28.59
N PHE A 39 -3.97 -36.21 -29.11
CA PHE A 39 -2.68 -36.33 -28.44
C PHE A 39 -1.97 -34.96 -28.31
N GLU A 40 -1.94 -34.15 -29.38
CA GLU A 40 -1.37 -32.80 -29.36
C GLU A 40 -2.14 -31.87 -28.38
N ILE A 41 -3.47 -31.97 -28.31
CA ILE A 41 -4.31 -31.25 -27.33
C ILE A 41 -4.02 -31.71 -25.89
N SER A 42 -3.75 -32.99 -25.68
CA SER A 42 -3.40 -33.54 -24.35
C SER A 42 -2.05 -32.97 -23.86
N ASP A 43 -1.03 -32.94 -24.74
CA ASP A 43 0.28 -32.36 -24.44
C ASP A 43 0.20 -30.85 -24.18
N LEU A 44 -0.59 -30.11 -24.98
CA LEU A 44 -0.86 -28.70 -24.75
C LEU A 44 -1.54 -28.43 -23.40
N LYS A 45 -2.55 -29.23 -23.01
CA LYS A 45 -3.20 -29.10 -21.70
C LYS A 45 -2.22 -29.31 -20.55
N LYS A 46 -1.30 -30.28 -20.68
CA LYS A 46 -0.24 -30.50 -19.69
C LYS A 46 0.67 -29.28 -19.55
N LYS A 47 1.15 -28.73 -20.68
CA LYS A 47 1.98 -27.51 -20.69
C LYS A 47 1.28 -26.29 -20.11
N VAL A 48 -0.03 -26.13 -20.34
CA VAL A 48 -0.82 -25.06 -19.69
C VAL A 48 -0.85 -25.24 -18.17
N GLY A 49 -1.05 -26.47 -17.67
CA GLY A 49 -0.99 -26.76 -16.24
C GLY A 49 0.38 -26.47 -15.59
N GLU A 50 1.47 -26.73 -16.32
CA GLU A 50 2.84 -26.37 -15.89
C GLU A 50 3.02 -24.84 -15.83
N VAL A 51 2.49 -24.09 -16.81
CA VAL A 51 2.50 -22.61 -16.81
C VAL A 51 1.66 -22.03 -15.66
N ASP A 52 0.49 -22.59 -15.38
CA ASP A 52 -0.36 -22.13 -14.26
C ASP A 52 0.29 -22.40 -12.90
N ALA A 53 1.00 -23.53 -12.74
CA ALA A 53 1.79 -23.82 -11.54
C ALA A 53 2.92 -22.79 -11.33
N ILE A 54 3.73 -22.55 -12.38
CA ILE A 54 4.81 -21.54 -12.36
C ILE A 54 4.25 -20.15 -12.06
N ARG A 55 3.09 -19.77 -12.62
CA ARG A 55 2.43 -18.49 -12.34
C ARG A 55 2.01 -18.37 -10.88
N LYS A 56 1.52 -19.45 -10.28
CA LYS A 56 1.13 -19.49 -8.86
C LYS A 56 2.35 -19.37 -7.94
N GLU A 57 3.42 -20.08 -8.25
CA GLU A 57 4.71 -19.94 -7.55
C GLU A 57 5.29 -18.54 -7.69
N LEU A 58 5.26 -17.92 -8.87
CA LEU A 58 5.70 -16.54 -9.08
C LEU A 58 4.90 -15.54 -8.23
N THR A 59 3.58 -15.72 -8.16
CA THR A 59 2.70 -14.88 -7.33
C THR A 59 3.03 -15.04 -5.84
N GLN A 60 3.27 -16.28 -5.39
CA GLN A 60 3.61 -16.58 -4.01
C GLN A 60 5.04 -16.15 -3.63
N MET A 61 5.98 -16.18 -4.57
CA MET A 61 7.30 -15.58 -4.42
C MET A 61 7.18 -14.06 -4.29
N GLN A 62 6.35 -13.39 -5.11
CA GLN A 62 6.12 -11.95 -5.01
C GLN A 62 5.54 -11.53 -3.65
N SER A 63 4.64 -12.32 -3.04
CA SER A 63 4.15 -12.05 -1.68
C SER A 63 5.16 -12.36 -0.57
N ASN A 64 6.12 -13.27 -0.83
CA ASN A 64 7.14 -13.71 0.15
C ASN A 64 8.43 -12.88 0.14
N HIS A 65 8.61 -11.93 -0.79
CA HIS A 65 9.70 -10.97 -0.67
C HIS A 65 9.39 -9.99 0.46
N GLY A 66 10.19 -10.03 1.52
CA GLY A 66 10.09 -9.07 2.63
C GLY A 66 10.18 -7.63 2.13
N GLY A 67 9.40 -6.75 2.73
CA GLY A 67 9.24 -5.35 2.32
C GLY A 67 9.12 -4.41 3.52
N GLY A 68 9.27 -3.11 3.27
CA GLY A 68 9.21 -2.07 4.29
C GLY A 68 7.79 -1.59 4.56
N THR A 69 7.59 -1.04 5.75
CA THR A 69 6.39 -0.28 6.13
C THR A 69 6.73 1.18 6.37
N TYR A 70 5.74 2.06 6.20
CA TYR A 70 5.83 3.47 6.54
C TYR A 70 4.45 4.04 6.86
N VAL A 71 4.41 5.18 7.56
CA VAL A 71 3.16 5.92 7.77
C VAL A 71 3.07 7.04 6.73
N ARG A 72 1.89 7.15 6.10
CA ARG A 72 1.49 8.30 5.30
C ARG A 72 0.63 9.21 6.17
N TRP A 73 1.25 10.26 6.69
CA TRP A 73 0.60 11.21 7.58
C TRP A 73 -0.31 12.17 6.80
N GLY A 74 -1.49 12.45 7.33
CA GLY A 74 -2.52 13.28 6.71
C GLY A 74 -3.32 12.59 5.62
N ARG A 75 -3.32 11.25 5.48
CA ARG A 75 -4.05 10.55 4.39
C ARG A 75 -4.68 9.25 4.88
N THR A 76 -5.84 8.91 4.34
CA THR A 76 -6.57 7.66 4.63
C THR A 76 -6.15 6.45 3.77
N SER A 77 -5.23 6.63 2.82
CA SER A 77 -4.88 5.62 1.81
C SER A 77 -3.44 5.71 1.32
N CYS A 78 -2.88 4.56 0.94
CA CYS A 78 -1.51 4.46 0.43
C CYS A 78 -1.42 4.69 -1.10
N PRO A 79 -0.23 5.04 -1.64
CA PRO A 79 -0.03 5.27 -3.07
C PRO A 79 -0.17 3.99 -3.91
N GLY A 80 -0.83 4.06 -5.07
CA GLY A 80 -1.01 2.91 -5.97
C GLY A 80 0.25 2.35 -6.64
N ASN A 81 1.45 2.83 -6.29
CA ASN A 81 2.73 2.52 -6.92
C ASN A 81 3.36 1.21 -6.40
N GLY A 82 2.56 0.16 -6.22
CA GLY A 82 3.00 -1.11 -5.64
C GLY A 82 3.07 -1.09 -4.11
N THR A 83 2.20 -0.32 -3.46
CA THR A 83 1.98 -0.39 -2.00
C THR A 83 0.54 -0.76 -1.67
N GLU A 84 0.36 -1.37 -0.50
CA GLU A 84 -0.92 -1.73 0.07
C GLU A 84 -1.17 -0.94 1.37
N THR A 85 -2.42 -0.54 1.61
CA THR A 85 -2.83 0.01 2.90
C THR A 85 -3.01 -1.15 3.89
N VAL A 86 -2.20 -1.18 4.95
CA VAL A 86 -2.31 -2.16 6.04
C VAL A 86 -3.48 -1.80 6.94
N TYR A 87 -3.55 -0.53 7.36
CA TYR A 87 -4.73 0.06 8.01
C TYR A 87 -4.74 1.58 7.83
N LYS A 88 -5.90 2.18 8.07
CA LYS A 88 -6.08 3.64 8.21
C LYS A 88 -6.52 4.00 9.63
N GLY A 89 -6.33 5.25 9.99
CA GLY A 89 -6.41 5.70 11.37
C GLY A 89 -6.47 7.20 11.55
N TYR A 90 -6.36 7.57 12.83
CA TYR A 90 -6.23 8.94 13.32
C TYR A 90 -4.81 9.14 13.84
N VAL A 91 -4.21 10.32 13.65
CA VAL A 91 -2.94 10.59 14.34
C VAL A 91 -3.22 10.83 15.82
N GLY A 92 -2.30 10.39 16.66
CA GLY A 92 -2.29 10.73 18.07
C GLY A 92 -0.88 10.78 18.66
N GLY A 93 -0.82 11.03 19.96
CA GLY A 93 0.40 11.05 20.75
C GLY A 93 0.18 11.77 22.09
N SER A 94 1.24 12.06 22.83
CA SER A 94 1.11 12.78 24.11
C SER A 94 0.72 14.26 23.93
N TYR A 95 0.05 14.81 24.95
CA TYR A 95 -0.35 16.22 25.03
C TYR A 95 0.86 17.16 24.97
N TYR A 96 0.70 18.30 24.31
CA TYR A 96 1.79 19.23 24.04
C TYR A 96 2.46 19.87 25.27
N THR A 97 1.79 19.98 26.42
CA THR A 97 2.39 20.52 27.66
C THR A 97 2.87 19.47 28.65
N HIS A 98 2.71 18.17 28.36
CA HIS A 98 3.03 17.12 29.33
C HIS A 98 4.53 16.88 29.43
N LYS A 99 5.09 17.07 30.63
CA LYS A 99 6.47 16.71 30.95
C LYS A 99 6.60 15.19 30.99
N GLY A 100 7.65 14.66 30.34
CA GLY A 100 7.80 13.21 30.16
C GLY A 100 6.96 12.62 29.01
N ALA A 101 6.29 13.47 28.21
CA ALA A 101 5.55 13.06 27.02
C ALA A 101 6.39 12.24 26.02
N ALA A 102 5.74 11.30 25.35
CA ALA A 102 6.33 10.53 24.26
C ALA A 102 6.54 11.42 23.02
N ALA A 103 7.77 11.39 22.48
CA ALA A 103 8.15 12.21 21.34
C ALA A 103 7.45 11.80 20.04
N ASN A 104 7.20 10.51 19.84
CA ASN A 104 6.68 10.01 18.58
C ASN A 104 5.22 10.41 18.31
N PHE A 105 4.87 10.37 17.04
CA PHE A 105 3.47 10.34 16.60
C PHE A 105 3.01 8.88 16.51
N LEU A 106 1.72 8.65 16.70
CA LEU A 106 1.06 7.35 16.57
C LEU A 106 0.06 7.41 15.44
N CYS A 107 -0.01 6.37 14.62
CA CYS A 107 -1.18 6.14 13.76
C CYS A 107 -2.09 5.16 14.48
N LEU A 108 -3.17 5.65 15.08
CA LEU A 108 -4.10 4.86 15.87
C LEU A 108 -5.16 4.26 14.94
N PRO A 109 -5.39 2.92 14.94
CA PRO A 109 -6.39 2.31 14.08
C PRO A 109 -7.80 2.84 14.41
N GLU A 110 -8.67 2.96 13.40
CA GLU A 110 -10.06 3.42 13.59
C GLU A 110 -10.88 2.50 14.52
N THR A 111 -10.47 1.24 14.65
CA THR A 111 -11.08 0.21 15.51
C THR A 111 -10.04 -0.30 16.51
N PRO A 112 -9.95 0.26 17.73
CA PRO A 112 -9.06 -0.24 18.77
C PRO A 112 -9.57 -1.54 19.39
N GLU A 113 -8.64 -2.35 19.91
CA GLU A 113 -8.92 -3.53 20.73
C GLU A 113 -8.49 -3.28 22.18
N TRP A 114 -9.23 -3.83 23.14
CA TRP A 114 -9.00 -3.61 24.57
C TRP A 114 -8.72 -4.92 25.30
N GLY A 115 -7.69 -4.91 26.15
CA GLY A 115 -7.33 -6.02 27.02
C GLY A 115 -8.00 -5.91 28.40
N HIS A 116 -7.21 -5.91 29.46
CA HIS A 116 -7.68 -5.57 30.80
C HIS A 116 -7.67 -4.04 31.00
N TYR A 117 -8.75 -3.50 31.56
CA TYR A 117 -8.92 -2.08 31.87
C TYR A 117 -9.83 -1.92 33.11
N ASN A 118 -9.76 -0.77 33.76
CA ASN A 118 -10.57 -0.40 34.93
C ASN A 118 -11.32 0.93 34.76
N ASP A 119 -11.24 1.56 33.58
CA ASP A 119 -11.86 2.86 33.25
C ASP A 119 -11.48 4.03 34.18
N GLU A 120 -10.33 3.93 34.88
CA GLU A 120 -9.80 5.00 35.74
C GLU A 120 -8.80 5.88 34.99
N THR A 121 -8.82 7.20 35.28
CA THR A 121 -7.81 8.16 34.83
C THR A 121 -6.90 8.52 36.01
N VAL A 122 -5.63 8.13 35.95
CA VAL A 122 -4.66 8.36 37.04
C VAL A 122 -3.60 9.37 36.61
N ASN A 123 -3.35 10.39 37.44
CA ASN A 123 -2.58 11.59 37.09
C ASN A 123 -1.09 11.35 36.76
N ASP A 124 -0.53 10.19 37.09
CA ASP A 124 0.85 9.79 36.79
C ASP A 124 0.97 8.85 35.57
N SER A 125 -0.14 8.56 34.90
CA SER A 125 -0.18 7.71 33.71
C SER A 125 0.34 8.42 32.44
N ALA A 126 0.84 7.63 31.50
CA ALA A 126 1.09 8.10 30.14
C ALA A 126 -0.23 8.20 29.36
N PHE A 127 -0.46 9.34 28.73
CA PHE A 127 -1.70 9.63 28.00
C PHE A 127 -1.47 9.76 26.49
N VAL A 128 -2.49 9.38 25.71
CA VAL A 128 -2.56 9.52 24.25
C VAL A 128 -3.78 10.34 23.89
N TYR A 129 -3.56 11.41 23.14
CA TYR A 129 -4.56 12.36 22.63
C TYR A 129 -4.62 12.29 21.11
N GLY A 130 -5.66 12.86 20.52
CA GLY A 130 -5.70 13.12 19.07
C GLY A 130 -4.58 14.07 18.64
N GLY A 131 -4.15 13.95 17.39
CA GLY A 131 -3.33 14.96 16.73
C GLY A 131 -4.17 16.12 16.22
N GLU A 132 -3.54 17.25 15.93
CA GLU A 132 -4.21 18.41 15.33
C GLU A 132 -3.26 19.18 14.40
N TYR A 133 -3.82 19.75 13.33
CA TYR A 133 -3.11 20.72 12.49
C TYR A 133 -3.09 22.11 13.12
N GLN A 134 -1.94 22.52 13.67
CA GLN A 134 -1.71 23.87 14.18
C GLN A 134 -1.01 24.74 13.13
N LEU A 135 -1.68 24.82 11.98
CA LEU A 135 -1.33 25.63 10.82
C LEU A 135 -2.10 26.94 10.90
N ASN A 136 -1.48 28.02 11.34
CA ASN A 136 -2.14 29.30 11.55
C ASN A 136 -2.44 30.01 10.22
N ASN A 137 -3.20 31.11 10.28
CA ASN A 137 -3.64 31.86 9.10
C ASN A 137 -2.50 32.22 8.13
N ARG A 138 -1.28 32.50 8.60
CA ARG A 138 -0.13 32.79 7.73
C ARG A 138 0.22 31.60 6.82
N GLU A 139 0.15 30.38 7.33
CA GLU A 139 0.39 29.18 6.53
C GLU A 139 -0.80 28.89 5.59
N SER A 140 -2.03 29.15 6.02
CA SER A 140 -3.22 29.05 5.15
C SER A 140 -3.21 30.08 4.01
N ASP A 141 -2.80 31.33 4.28
CA ASP A 141 -2.71 32.43 3.30
C ASP A 141 -1.59 32.20 2.28
N HIS A 142 -0.51 31.49 2.67
CA HIS A 142 0.52 31.02 1.74
C HIS A 142 0.12 29.76 0.96
N GLY A 143 -1.10 29.24 1.17
CA GLY A 143 -1.69 28.20 0.33
C GLY A 143 -1.09 26.81 0.51
N PHE A 144 -0.42 26.53 1.64
CA PHE A 144 0.23 25.23 1.88
C PHE A 144 -0.78 24.07 1.84
N PHE A 145 -1.91 24.22 2.55
CA PHE A 145 -2.88 23.13 2.76
C PHE A 145 -4.35 23.59 2.76
N GLY A 146 -4.63 24.86 2.47
CA GLY A 146 -5.95 25.48 2.67
C GLY A 146 -6.23 25.79 4.15
N ASN A 147 -7.50 26.00 4.50
CA ASN A 147 -7.92 26.19 5.89
C ASN A 147 -8.24 24.84 6.54
N ILE A 148 -7.23 24.25 7.18
CA ILE A 148 -7.34 23.04 7.98
C ILE A 148 -6.86 23.25 9.42
N HIS A 149 -6.77 24.51 9.88
CA HIS A 149 -6.41 24.84 11.25
C HIS A 149 -7.38 24.18 12.24
N GLN A 150 -6.86 23.66 13.35
CA GLN A 150 -7.63 22.99 14.41
C GLN A 150 -8.51 21.82 13.88
N GLN A 151 -8.09 21.17 12.79
CA GLN A 151 -8.72 19.94 12.31
C GLN A 151 -7.87 18.72 12.67
N ASP A 152 -8.56 17.61 12.99
CA ASP A 152 -7.93 16.31 13.25
C ASP A 152 -7.31 15.72 11.94
N PRO A 153 -6.05 15.26 11.97
CA PRO A 153 -5.37 14.58 10.87
C PRO A 153 -5.69 13.07 10.79
N HIS A 154 -5.86 12.58 9.56
CA HIS A 154 -5.84 11.14 9.28
C HIS A 154 -4.41 10.57 9.13
N CYS A 155 -4.29 9.24 9.17
CA CYS A 155 -3.08 8.53 8.75
C CYS A 155 -3.40 7.17 8.12
N ALA A 156 -2.43 6.65 7.36
CA ALA A 156 -2.46 5.30 6.83
C ALA A 156 -1.10 4.63 7.02
N VAL A 157 -1.09 3.39 7.49
CA VAL A 157 0.11 2.55 7.49
C VAL A 157 0.18 1.80 6.18
N CYS A 158 1.27 1.99 5.46
CA CYS A 158 1.51 1.47 4.13
C CYS A 158 2.58 0.38 4.19
N ARG A 159 2.41 -0.66 3.38
CA ARG A 159 3.44 -1.67 3.11
C ARG A 159 3.80 -1.62 1.63
N THR A 160 5.11 -1.62 1.35
CA THR A 160 5.66 -1.67 -0.01
C THR A 160 6.42 -2.99 -0.19
N SER A 161 6.46 -3.51 -1.41
CA SER A 161 7.28 -4.70 -1.75
C SER A 161 8.79 -4.41 -1.80
N ARG A 162 9.16 -3.13 -1.74
CA ARG A 162 10.52 -2.62 -1.64
C ARG A 162 11.07 -2.79 -0.22
N LYS A 163 12.37 -3.09 -0.09
CA LYS A 163 12.99 -3.53 1.17
C LYS A 163 13.36 -2.40 2.12
N SER A 164 13.58 -1.20 1.59
CA SER A 164 13.98 -0.03 2.37
C SER A 164 13.01 1.12 2.14
N VAL A 165 12.72 1.87 3.19
CA VAL A 165 11.97 3.13 3.14
C VAL A 165 12.74 4.20 3.91
N LEU A 166 12.74 5.43 3.39
CA LEU A 166 13.44 6.57 3.96
C LEU A 166 12.59 7.84 3.79
N MET A 167 12.50 8.64 4.85
CA MET A 167 12.01 10.01 4.77
C MET A 167 13.21 10.95 4.58
N ILE A 168 13.16 11.79 3.55
CA ILE A 168 14.21 12.73 3.18
C ILE A 168 13.70 14.16 3.44
N PRO A 169 14.18 14.84 4.50
CA PRO A 169 13.80 16.22 4.78
C PRO A 169 14.41 17.19 3.76
N ALA A 170 13.81 18.37 3.62
CA ALA A 170 14.17 19.43 2.68
C ALA A 170 14.17 19.02 1.19
N LYS A 171 13.39 18.01 0.81
CA LYS A 171 13.28 17.51 -0.58
C LYS A 171 11.81 17.31 -0.98
N LEU A 172 11.49 17.58 -2.26
CA LEU A 172 10.21 17.20 -2.89
C LEU A 172 10.34 15.98 -3.82
N LYS A 173 11.56 15.48 -4.01
CA LYS A 173 11.90 14.38 -4.93
C LYS A 173 12.91 13.45 -4.27
N CYS A 174 12.73 12.16 -4.48
CA CYS A 174 13.70 11.14 -4.13
C CYS A 174 15.00 11.29 -4.93
N PHE A 175 16.07 10.64 -4.48
CA PHE A 175 17.30 10.50 -5.27
C PHE A 175 17.13 9.42 -6.35
N ASP A 176 18.01 9.43 -7.34
CA ASP A 176 17.96 8.48 -8.46
C ASP A 176 18.01 7.03 -7.97
N GLY A 177 17.20 6.17 -8.59
CA GLY A 177 17.06 4.76 -8.21
C GLY A 177 16.18 4.50 -6.97
N TRP A 178 15.58 5.53 -6.37
CA TRP A 178 14.52 5.41 -5.36
C TRP A 178 13.14 5.70 -5.96
N THR A 179 12.12 4.98 -5.49
CA THR A 179 10.72 5.21 -5.86
C THR A 179 10.09 6.24 -4.93
N MET A 180 9.34 7.20 -5.48
CA MET A 180 8.53 8.12 -4.69
C MET A 180 7.29 7.40 -4.16
N GLU A 181 7.12 7.46 -2.84
CA GLU A 181 5.89 7.04 -2.18
C GLU A 181 4.95 8.25 -2.06
N TYR A 182 5.36 9.29 -1.31
CA TYR A 182 4.66 10.56 -1.25
C TYR A 182 5.60 11.71 -0.86
N ASN A 183 5.17 12.95 -1.05
CA ASN A 183 5.89 14.15 -0.62
C ASN A 183 4.94 15.16 0.03
N GLY A 184 5.51 16.19 0.65
CA GLY A 184 4.77 17.27 1.29
C GLY A 184 5.69 18.13 2.14
N TYR A 185 5.31 18.40 3.39
CA TYR A 185 6.06 19.25 4.31
C TYR A 185 6.44 18.57 5.62
N LEU A 186 7.62 18.92 6.12
CA LEU A 186 8.14 18.45 7.39
C LEU A 186 7.42 19.16 8.53
N VAL A 187 6.79 18.40 9.41
CA VAL A 187 6.07 18.94 10.58
C VAL A 187 6.59 18.33 11.88
N ALA A 188 6.47 19.11 12.95
CA ALA A 188 6.85 18.76 14.32
C ALA A 188 5.99 19.60 15.31
N GLY A 189 6.30 19.53 16.60
CA GLY A 189 5.71 20.41 17.62
C GLY A 189 6.33 21.81 17.62
N SER A 190 5.65 22.73 18.31
CA SER A 190 6.16 24.09 18.53
C SER A 190 7.31 24.10 19.54
N THR A 191 8.30 24.97 19.32
CA THR A 191 9.42 25.21 20.25
C THR A 191 8.99 25.92 21.55
N LEU A 192 7.71 26.26 21.70
CA LEU A 192 7.13 26.89 22.89
C LEU A 192 6.49 25.86 23.85
N HIS A 193 6.51 24.57 23.50
CA HIS A 193 5.77 23.51 24.19
C HIS A 193 6.72 22.58 24.97
N ASP A 194 6.26 22.08 26.13
CA ASP A 194 7.08 21.22 27.02
C ASP A 194 7.26 19.80 26.47
N ALA A 195 6.32 19.29 25.68
CA ALA A 195 6.37 17.95 25.12
C ALA A 195 7.26 17.87 23.87
N SER A 196 8.10 16.83 23.82
CA SER A 196 8.92 16.56 22.64
C SER A 196 8.09 16.04 21.46
N THR A 197 8.64 16.20 20.26
CA THR A 197 8.06 15.70 19.01
C THR A 197 9.15 15.19 18.07
N GLU A 198 8.83 14.16 17.29
CA GLU A 198 9.61 13.76 16.12
C GLU A 198 9.35 14.69 14.91
N TYR A 199 10.24 14.65 13.92
CA TYR A 199 9.95 15.22 12.60
C TYR A 199 9.26 14.17 11.73
N ILE A 200 8.04 14.45 11.28
CA ILE A 200 7.30 13.59 10.35
C ILE A 200 7.05 14.31 9.02
N CYS A 201 6.83 13.53 7.96
CA CYS A 201 6.45 14.07 6.66
C CYS A 201 4.93 14.08 6.52
N LEU A 202 4.32 15.26 6.58
CA LEU A 202 2.90 15.44 6.27
C LEU A 202 2.72 15.44 4.76
N ASP A 203 1.78 14.65 4.23
CA ASP A 203 1.47 14.62 2.80
C ASP A 203 1.05 16.00 2.28
N GLY A 204 1.45 16.34 1.06
CA GLY A 204 1.14 17.62 0.42
C GLY A 204 -0.35 17.88 0.15
N LYS A 205 -1.22 16.89 0.34
CA LYS A 205 -2.69 16.98 0.20
C LYS A 205 -3.39 16.33 1.40
N PRO A 206 -3.26 16.91 2.59
CA PRO A 206 -3.79 16.33 3.82
C PRO A 206 -5.32 16.24 3.80
N GLU A 207 -5.83 15.22 4.47
CA GLU A 207 -7.24 14.97 4.75
C GLU A 207 -7.51 15.26 6.23
N VAL A 208 -8.73 15.71 6.51
CA VAL A 208 -9.23 16.07 7.84
C VAL A 208 -10.33 15.10 8.25
N VAL A 209 -10.45 14.80 9.55
CA VAL A 209 -11.57 14.02 10.09
C VAL A 209 -12.84 14.89 10.06
N PRO A 210 -13.94 14.45 9.40
CA PRO A 210 -15.16 15.24 9.35
C PRO A 210 -15.79 15.47 10.74
N GLY A 211 -16.28 16.69 10.98
CA GLY A 211 -17.08 17.02 12.17
C GLY A 211 -16.28 17.29 13.45
N LYS A 212 -14.95 17.39 13.38
CA LYS A 212 -14.06 17.68 14.51
C LYS A 212 -13.19 18.91 14.27
N GLY A 213 -13.85 20.05 14.04
CA GLY A 213 -13.19 21.33 13.75
C GLY A 213 -13.11 22.27 14.95
N GLU A 214 -12.87 21.74 16.15
CA GLU A 214 -12.76 22.50 17.40
C GLU A 214 -11.36 22.30 17.97
N SER A 215 -10.73 23.35 18.53
CA SER A 215 -9.47 23.20 19.28
C SER A 215 -9.75 22.37 20.53
N GLN A 216 -9.34 21.10 20.51
CA GLN A 216 -9.36 20.22 21.67
C GLN A 216 -7.96 20.16 22.32
N ASP A 217 -6.94 20.54 21.56
CA ASP A 217 -5.52 20.51 21.82
C ASP A 217 -4.99 19.10 22.17
N GLY A 218 -3.93 18.65 21.48
CA GLY A 218 -3.40 17.30 21.68
C GLY A 218 -1.96 17.13 21.22
N LYS A 219 -1.72 16.22 20.27
CA LYS A 219 -0.41 16.02 19.62
C LYS A 219 -0.31 16.95 18.41
N LEU A 220 0.08 18.19 18.68
CA LEU A 220 0.02 19.30 17.73
C LEU A 220 1.08 19.22 16.61
N MET A 221 0.70 19.61 15.39
CA MET A 221 1.56 19.68 14.20
C MET A 221 1.73 21.11 13.68
N PHE A 222 2.97 21.56 13.58
CA PHE A 222 3.39 22.86 13.03
C PHE A 222 4.35 22.64 11.86
N LEU A 223 4.37 23.54 10.87
CA LEU A 223 5.38 23.53 9.80
C LEU A 223 6.79 23.75 10.39
N THR A 224 7.76 22.97 9.92
CA THR A 224 9.16 23.14 10.31
C THR A 224 9.86 24.18 9.44
N GLU A 225 10.28 25.29 10.01
CA GLU A 225 11.10 26.30 9.31
C GLU A 225 12.62 26.00 9.44
N ALA A 226 13.38 26.29 8.38
CA ALA A 226 14.84 26.38 8.45
C ALA A 226 15.28 27.59 9.30
N ARG A 227 16.22 27.38 10.23
CA ARG A 227 16.86 28.45 11.02
C ARG A 227 18.35 28.47 10.73
N CYS A 228 18.84 29.58 10.17
CA CYS A 228 20.25 29.72 9.82
C CYS A 228 21.12 29.97 11.05
N GLY A 229 22.41 29.62 10.94
CA GLY A 229 23.36 29.63 12.04
C GLY A 229 24.36 28.50 11.82
N SER A 230 24.32 27.46 12.67
CA SER A 230 24.99 26.19 12.38
C SER A 230 24.40 25.45 11.16
N LEU A 231 23.16 25.77 10.77
CA LEU A 231 22.61 25.34 9.48
C LEU A 231 23.17 26.22 8.35
N GLN A 232 23.78 25.55 7.38
CA GLN A 232 24.48 26.17 6.24
C GLN A 232 23.51 26.90 5.30
N CYS A 233 23.58 28.23 5.29
CA CYS A 233 22.75 29.12 4.48
C CYS A 233 23.62 30.07 3.63
N PRO A 234 23.64 29.98 2.29
CA PRO A 234 22.97 29.00 1.42
C PRO A 234 23.58 27.58 1.58
N PRO A 235 22.88 26.49 1.15
CA PRO A 235 21.69 26.47 0.31
C PRO A 235 20.35 26.60 1.04
N TYR A 236 20.32 26.46 2.36
CA TYR A 236 19.10 26.72 3.14
C TYR A 236 18.83 28.24 3.22
N ILE A 237 17.58 28.60 3.46
CA ILE A 237 17.11 30.00 3.53
C ILE A 237 16.37 30.18 4.85
N ASN A 238 16.74 31.21 5.61
CA ASN A 238 16.17 31.45 6.94
C ASN A 238 14.66 31.67 6.89
N GLY A 239 13.93 31.01 7.78
CA GLY A 239 12.47 31.14 7.89
C GLY A 239 11.68 30.51 6.74
N ARG A 240 12.30 29.61 5.96
CA ARG A 240 11.59 28.85 4.92
C ARG A 240 11.17 27.48 5.42
N GLU A 241 9.93 27.13 5.17
CA GLU A 241 9.29 25.86 5.49
C GLU A 241 9.98 24.71 4.74
N LEU A 242 10.29 23.64 5.46
CA LEU A 242 11.00 22.49 4.93
C LEU A 242 10.01 21.50 4.30
N THR A 243 10.23 21.18 3.02
CA THR A 243 9.51 20.09 2.35
C THR A 243 10.03 18.72 2.80
N CYS A 244 9.35 17.64 2.46
CA CYS A 244 9.81 16.27 2.70
C CYS A 244 9.37 15.32 1.58
N ALA A 245 10.11 14.22 1.41
CA ALA A 245 9.78 13.14 0.49
C ALA A 245 10.01 11.78 1.17
N VAL A 246 9.01 10.90 1.13
CA VAL A 246 9.12 9.51 1.56
C VAL A 246 9.37 8.64 0.32
N CYS A 247 10.40 7.82 0.40
CA CYS A 247 11.00 7.13 -0.74
C CYS A 247 11.29 5.67 -0.39
N SER A 248 11.11 4.75 -1.34
CA SER A 248 11.37 3.33 -1.15
C SER A 248 12.32 2.72 -2.19
N ARG A 249 12.97 1.60 -1.85
CA ARG A 249 13.89 0.87 -2.73
C ARG A 249 13.93 -0.65 -2.47
#